data_AF-X1CJ92-F1
#
_entry.id   AF-X1CJ92-F1
#
_cell.length_a   1.000
_cell.length_b   1.000
_cell.length_c   1.000
_cell.angle_alpha   90.00
_cell.angle_beta   90.00
_cell.angle_gamma   90.00
#
_symmetry.space_group_name_H-M   'P 1'
#
loop_
_entity.id
_entity.type
_entity.pdbx_description
1 polymer ?
#
loop_
_entity_poly.entity_id
_entity_poly.type
_entity_poly.pdbx_seq_one_letter_code
_entity_poly.pdbx_strand_id
1 'polypeptide(L)'
;MAIKEKGSLSTTVVISRAPDLSGNYVCDGTADDVEINEALGYVNTLGGGRVVLKQGTYTLADPIVFPGNNIWFRGMGRSTLIDGDALTTGNHAIELVGRTGV
;
A
#
# COMPACT_ATOMS: atom_id res chain seq x y z
N MET A 1 -24.02 25.45 1.10
CA MET A 1 -24.42 24.67 -0.10
C MET A 1 -23.34 24.89 -1.15
N ALA A 2 -22.81 23.81 -1.75
CA ALA A 2 -21.65 23.73 -2.67
C ALA A 2 -20.30 24.03 -1.99
N ILE A 3 -19.26 23.21 -2.15
CA ILE A 3 -18.72 22.64 -3.39
C ILE A 3 -18.89 21.12 -3.49
N LYS A 4 -19.51 20.68 -4.58
CA LYS A 4 -19.45 19.30 -5.07
C LYS A 4 -18.22 19.23 -5.96
N GLU A 5 -17.12 18.68 -5.46
CA GLU A 5 -15.97 18.26 -6.26
C GLU A 5 -16.42 17.13 -7.21
N LYS A 6 -17.00 17.49 -8.35
CA LYS A 6 -17.19 16.60 -9.50
C LYS A 6 -15.85 16.56 -10.27
N GLY A 7 -14.84 15.86 -9.74
CA GLY A 7 -13.54 15.81 -10.43
C GLY A 7 -12.35 15.19 -9.68
N SER A 8 -12.52 13.98 -9.12
CA SER A 8 -11.48 13.01 -8.67
C SER A 8 -11.55 12.67 -7.18
N LEU A 9 -12.39 11.69 -6.83
CA LEU A 9 -12.39 11.01 -5.51
C LEU A 9 -11.18 10.07 -5.32
N SER A 10 -10.10 10.23 -6.09
CA SER A 10 -8.97 9.29 -6.07
C SER A 10 -7.95 9.68 -5.01
N THR A 11 -8.22 9.34 -3.76
CA THR A 11 -7.25 9.44 -2.66
C THR A 11 -6.01 8.65 -3.05
N THR A 12 -4.87 9.33 -3.15
CA THR A 12 -3.59 8.72 -3.50
C THR A 12 -2.65 8.85 -2.31
N VAL A 13 -2.29 7.73 -1.72
CA VAL A 13 -1.28 7.63 -0.65
C VAL A 13 0.03 7.20 -1.29
N VAL A 14 1.10 7.90 -0.97
CA VAL A 14 2.45 7.60 -1.45
C VAL A 14 3.26 6.99 -0.32
N ILE A 15 3.94 5.88 -0.61
CA ILE A 15 4.88 5.21 0.30
C ILE A 15 6.29 5.42 -0.24
N SER A 16 7.18 5.94 0.58
CA SER A 16 8.61 6.04 0.27
C SER A 16 9.43 5.13 1.18
N ARG A 17 10.71 4.98 0.87
CA ARG A 17 11.64 4.23 1.71
C ARG A 17 12.83 5.11 2.06
N ALA A 18 13.26 5.08 3.31
CA ALA A 18 14.48 5.75 3.75
C ALA A 18 15.67 5.41 2.82
N PRO A 19 16.47 6.40 2.40
CA PRO A 19 16.53 7.78 2.90
C PRO A 19 15.51 8.76 2.28
N ASP A 20 14.64 8.32 1.36
CA ASP A 20 13.55 9.16 0.84
C ASP A 20 12.39 9.24 1.85
N LEU A 21 12.16 10.43 2.40
CA LEU A 21 11.14 10.71 3.42
C LEU A 21 9.94 11.48 2.86
N SER A 22 9.78 11.55 1.54
CA SER A 22 8.72 12.34 0.89
C SER A 22 7.36 11.63 0.78
N GLY A 23 7.27 10.37 1.19
CA GLY A 23 6.02 9.61 1.28
C GLY A 23 5.13 10.08 2.42
N ASN A 24 3.83 9.75 2.34
CA ASN A 24 2.91 9.84 3.47
C ASN A 24 3.26 8.82 4.55
N TYR A 25 3.75 7.65 4.12
CA TYR A 25 4.33 6.61 4.96
C TYR A 25 5.77 6.36 4.48
N VAL A 26 6.66 6.11 5.44
CA VAL A 26 8.09 5.93 5.18
C VAL A 26 8.54 4.60 5.76
N CYS A 27 8.89 3.69 4.87
CA CYS A 27 9.47 2.39 5.15
C CYS A 27 10.97 2.51 5.50
N ASP A 28 11.48 1.63 6.35
CA ASP A 28 12.89 1.63 6.77
C ASP A 28 13.72 0.50 6.11
N GLY A 29 13.07 -0.45 5.43
CA GLY A 29 13.68 -1.62 4.82
C GLY A 29 13.55 -2.91 5.63
N THR A 30 12.87 -2.89 6.77
CA THR A 30 12.64 -4.03 7.67
C THR A 30 11.17 -4.07 8.03
N ALA A 31 10.49 -5.19 7.75
CA ALA A 31 9.06 -5.35 8.05
C ALA A 31 8.20 -4.19 7.48
N ASP A 32 8.48 -3.81 6.24
CA ASP A 32 7.83 -2.69 5.54
C ASP A 32 6.33 -2.96 5.27
N ASP A 33 5.88 -4.20 5.49
CA ASP A 33 4.47 -4.59 5.49
C ASP A 33 3.65 -3.80 6.51
N VAL A 34 4.24 -3.37 7.63
CA VAL A 34 3.55 -2.58 8.67
C VAL A 34 3.04 -1.26 8.07
N GLU A 35 3.93 -0.43 7.53
CA GLU A 35 3.55 0.86 6.94
C GLU A 35 2.67 0.69 5.70
N ILE A 36 2.93 -0.34 4.89
CA ILE A 36 2.13 -0.66 3.71
C ILE A 36 0.70 -1.01 4.10
N ASN A 37 0.51 -1.85 5.12
CA ASN A 37 -0.80 -2.27 5.59
C ASN A 37 -1.55 -1.12 6.28
N GLU A 38 -0.85 -0.23 7.01
CA GLU A 38 -1.44 1.00 7.54
C GLU A 38 -1.95 1.92 6.41
N ALA A 39 -1.17 2.10 5.34
CA ALA A 39 -1.58 2.88 4.17
C ALA A 39 -2.81 2.27 3.46
N LEU A 40 -2.85 0.95 3.31
CA LEU A 40 -3.99 0.22 2.74
C LEU A 40 -5.23 0.33 3.63
N GLY A 41 -5.06 0.23 4.94
CA GLY A 41 -6.10 0.46 5.94
C GLY A 41 -6.67 1.87 5.85
N TYR A 42 -5.80 2.88 5.77
CA TYR A 42 -6.20 4.28 5.64
C TYR A 42 -7.05 4.52 4.39
N VAL A 43 -6.60 4.09 3.20
CA VAL A 43 -7.42 4.28 1.98
C VAL A 43 -8.73 3.49 2.03
N ASN A 44 -8.76 2.34 2.71
CA ASN A 44 -9.99 1.59 2.92
C ASN A 44 -11.00 2.34 3.78
N THR A 45 -10.56 3.05 4.82
CA THR A 45 -11.45 3.91 5.63
C THR A 45 -12.11 5.03 4.82
N LEU A 46 -11.51 5.41 3.70
CA LEU A 46 -12.03 6.41 2.77
C LEU A 46 -12.95 5.82 1.68
N GLY A 47 -13.21 4.51 1.71
CA GLY A 47 -14.01 3.79 0.72
C GLY A 47 -13.22 3.34 -0.52
N GLY A 48 -11.90 3.32 -0.44
CA GLY A 48 -10.99 2.94 -1.52
C GLY A 48 -10.00 4.03 -1.89
N GLY A 49 -9.06 3.72 -2.78
CA GLY A 49 -8.00 4.64 -3.16
C GLY A 49 -6.78 3.96 -3.75
N ARG A 50 -5.75 4.76 -4.03
CA ARG A 50 -4.50 4.31 -4.65
C ARG A 50 -3.37 4.39 -3.64
N VAL A 51 -2.70 3.28 -3.38
CA VAL A 51 -1.43 3.22 -2.68
C VAL A 51 -0.32 3.09 -3.71
N VAL A 52 0.66 3.99 -3.65
CA VAL A 52 1.72 4.13 -4.65
C VAL A 52 3.08 4.05 -3.99
N LEU A 53 3.86 3.02 -4.34
CA LEU A 53 5.20 2.83 -3.83
C LEU A 53 6.18 3.56 -4.74
N LYS A 54 7.03 4.38 -4.14
CA LYS A 54 8.19 4.95 -4.84
C LYS A 54 9.19 3.83 -5.16
N GLN A 55 10.28 4.20 -5.81
CA GLN A 55 11.35 3.26 -6.10
C GLN A 55 12.05 2.89 -4.79
N GLY A 56 12.40 1.62 -4.64
CA GLY A 56 12.94 1.05 -3.42
C GLY A 56 12.68 -0.45 -3.34
N THR A 57 13.41 -1.12 -2.46
CA THR A 57 13.15 -2.51 -2.06
C THR A 57 12.40 -2.48 -0.74
N TYR A 58 11.23 -3.10 -0.71
CA TYR A 58 10.36 -3.15 0.45
C TYR A 58 10.32 -4.58 0.99
N THR A 59 10.92 -4.80 2.15
CA THR A 59 11.12 -6.12 2.76
C THR A 59 9.93 -6.50 3.62
N LEU A 60 9.26 -7.60 3.29
CA LEU A 60 8.08 -8.06 4.01
C LEU A 60 8.46 -9.09 5.09
N ALA A 61 8.05 -8.83 6.32
CA ALA A 61 8.03 -9.82 7.40
C ALA A 61 6.67 -10.55 7.46
N ASP A 62 5.60 -9.85 7.12
CA ASP A 62 4.22 -10.36 7.03
C ASP A 62 3.53 -9.98 5.70
N PRO A 63 2.38 -10.60 5.36
CA PRO A 63 1.68 -10.33 4.11
C PRO A 63 1.20 -8.88 3.94
N ILE A 64 1.18 -8.40 2.69
CA ILE A 64 0.44 -7.20 2.30
C ILE A 64 -1.05 -7.56 2.22
N VAL A 65 -1.84 -7.04 3.15
CA VAL A 65 -3.26 -7.37 3.30
C VAL A 65 -4.13 -6.31 2.64
N PHE A 66 -4.93 -6.72 1.66
CA PHE A 66 -5.95 -5.87 1.05
C PHE A 66 -7.26 -5.96 1.84
N PRO A 67 -7.67 -4.88 2.55
CA PRO A 67 -8.75 -4.93 3.52
C PRO A 67 -10.14 -4.66 2.92
N GLY A 68 -10.27 -4.44 1.62
CA GLY A 68 -11.55 -4.06 1.01
C GLY A 68 -11.54 -3.94 -0.51
N ASN A 69 -12.62 -3.37 -1.04
CA ASN A 69 -12.80 -3.14 -2.48
C ASN A 69 -12.23 -1.78 -2.90
N ASN A 70 -12.07 -1.58 -4.22
CA ASN A 70 -11.70 -0.29 -4.81
C ASN A 70 -10.34 0.25 -4.33
N ILE A 71 -9.42 -0.65 -4.01
CA ILE A 71 -8.03 -0.33 -3.64
C ILE A 71 -7.11 -0.71 -4.80
N TRP A 72 -6.27 0.23 -5.21
CA TRP A 72 -5.22 0.01 -6.20
C TRP A 72 -3.87 0.10 -5.52
N PHE A 73 -3.01 -0.89 -5.76
CA PHE A 73 -1.64 -0.92 -5.28
C PHE A 73 -0.70 -0.92 -6.48
N ARG A 74 0.23 0.04 -6.55
CA ARG A 74 1.14 0.17 -7.70
C ARG A 74 2.52 0.68 -7.30
N GLY A 75 3.54 0.27 -8.05
CA GLY A 75 4.86 0.91 -8.02
C GLY A 75 4.96 2.11 -8.98
N MET A 76 5.98 2.95 -8.79
CA MET A 76 6.32 4.09 -9.65
C MET A 76 7.32 3.74 -10.77
N GLY A 77 7.68 2.47 -10.95
CA GLY A 77 8.55 2.03 -12.04
C GLY A 77 9.20 0.68 -11.80
N ARG A 78 10.17 0.35 -12.65
CA ARG A 78 10.89 -0.94 -12.61
C ARG A 78 11.75 -1.15 -11.36
N SER A 79 12.08 -0.07 -10.65
CA SER A 79 12.88 -0.10 -9.43
C SER A 79 12.04 -0.13 -8.15
N THR A 80 10.74 -0.41 -8.24
CA THR A 80 9.91 -0.73 -7.07
C THR A 80 9.88 -2.25 -6.90
N LEU A 81 10.55 -2.75 -5.87
CA LEU A 81 10.68 -4.18 -5.59
C LEU A 81 9.96 -4.52 -4.29
N ILE A 82 9.13 -5.55 -4.32
CA ILE A 82 8.62 -6.21 -3.13
C ILE A 82 9.52 -7.41 -2.87
N ASP A 83 10.14 -7.43 -1.70
CA ASP A 83 11.06 -8.47 -1.27
C ASP A 83 10.36 -9.37 -0.24
N GLY A 84 10.13 -10.61 -0.62
CA GLY A 84 9.50 -11.62 0.23
C GLY A 84 10.50 -12.54 0.92
N ASP A 85 11.81 -12.29 0.83
CA ASP A 85 12.85 -13.18 1.36
C ASP A 85 12.79 -13.31 2.89
N ALA A 86 12.20 -12.31 3.57
CA ALA A 86 11.98 -12.32 5.02
C ALA A 86 10.59 -12.84 5.45
N LEU A 87 9.73 -13.26 4.51
CA LEU A 87 8.41 -13.81 4.84
C LEU A 87 8.55 -15.18 5.49
N THR A 88 7.72 -15.43 6.51
CA THR A 88 7.61 -16.76 7.13
C THR A 88 7.21 -17.80 6.08
N THR A 89 7.87 -18.97 6.13
CA THR A 89 7.57 -20.08 5.20
C THR A 89 6.09 -20.49 5.32
N GLY A 90 5.41 -20.50 4.19
CA GLY A 90 3.98 -20.81 4.10
C GLY A 90 3.07 -19.58 3.99
N ASN A 91 3.60 -18.37 4.24
CA ASN A 91 2.85 -17.14 4.04
C ASN A 91 2.88 -16.71 2.56
N HIS A 92 1.83 -16.01 2.14
CA HIS A 92 1.78 -15.37 0.83
C HIS A 92 2.20 -13.91 0.96
N ALA A 93 2.88 -13.37 -0.05
CA ALA A 93 3.29 -11.95 -0.03
C ALA A 93 2.08 -11.00 -0.08
N ILE A 94 0.98 -11.43 -0.70
CA ILE A 94 -0.24 -10.63 -0.86
C ILE A 94 -1.44 -11.48 -0.47
N GLU A 95 -2.29 -10.94 0.39
CA GLU A 95 -3.54 -11.56 0.81
C GLU A 95 -4.73 -10.63 0.56
N LEU A 96 -5.82 -11.18 0.01
CA LEU A 96 -7.06 -10.45 -0.23
C LEU A 96 -8.11 -10.90 0.79
N VAL A 97 -8.28 -10.14 1.87
CA VAL A 97 -9.15 -10.55 3.00
C VAL A 97 -10.52 -9.86 2.95
N GLY A 98 -10.59 -8.63 2.47
CA GLY A 98 -11.81 -7.82 2.54
C GLY A 98 -12.67 -7.76 1.28
N ARG A 99 -12.41 -8.60 0.27
CA ARG A 99 -13.22 -8.59 -0.97
C ARG A 99 -14.63 -9.08 -0.67
N THR A 100 -15.61 -8.23 -0.87
CA THR A 100 -17.04 -8.59 -0.77
C THR A 100 -17.67 -8.66 -2.15
N GLY A 101 -18.48 -9.71 -2.41
CA GLY A 101 -19.19 -9.89 -3.69
C GLY A 101 -18.47 -10.81 -4.70
N VAL A 102 -18.05 -11.99 -4.26
CA VAL A 102 -17.81 -13.13 -5.17
C VAL A 102 -19.13 -13.69 -5.69
#